data_AF-A0A2A5HWJ2-F1
#
_entry.id   AF-A0A2A5HWJ2-F1
#
_cell.length_a   1.000
_cell.length_b   1.000
_cell.length_c   1.000
_cell.angle_alpha   90.00
_cell.angle_beta   90.00
_cell.angle_gamma   90.00
#
_symmetry.space_group_name_H-M   'P 1'
#
loop_
_entity.id
_entity.type
_entity.pdbx_description
1 polymer ?
#
loop_
_entity_poly.entity_id
_entity_poly.type
_entity_poly.pdbx_seq_one_letter_code
_entity_poly.pdbx_strand_id
1 'polypeptide(L)'
;MKIKNILKISTLFSSVILAALSMPSQAASNAPGTLMHASSGKCLHPLGGSSNPNNGTKLVVWPDCSNDSRIKYKWLSNGAIQHVSSGKCLHPEGGSSNPTNGTRLVFWNSCSSGSRIAFELTGSGSIRHKLSGRCVHPLGGAVNPANETPMVLWDGCTGDRVKFQPGGERFIYIHGWTDDPRMAYSGAPASGLQYCQGRDDCNYWDETLDGFVRHVGWSSHTADWRQGDTVGRTMNILSQYCRDGETPCVIICHSTGCPIFGKVWAHYGDIFQWKITRVLTLGSAEGGSELGKYKNDNAKYITPSVVRSAYDHNDTHGLPFYHVAGDDGGIQSFLIDGDDDGVVGFHSSCGYSKSFDTSHCEGGKERYGFLNAYTRTVSRWTGHHRAKICPNGGCDADHSDIKDRQYQQAVLNLNP
;
A
#
# COMPACT_ATOMS: atom_id res chain seq x y z
N MET A 1 -39.00 55.07 37.50
CA MET A 1 -38.38 53.92 38.19
C MET A 1 -37.83 53.00 37.10
N LYS A 2 -36.54 53.07 36.73
CA LYS A 2 -35.39 52.29 37.26
C LYS A 2 -35.74 50.78 37.33
N ILE A 3 -35.03 49.83 36.71
CA ILE A 3 -33.59 49.54 36.82
C ILE A 3 -33.10 48.73 35.59
N LYS A 4 -31.84 48.99 35.21
CA LYS A 4 -30.97 48.30 34.24
C LYS A 4 -30.81 46.81 34.55
N ASN A 5 -30.58 45.94 33.56
CA ASN A 5 -29.55 44.91 33.69
C ASN A 5 -29.01 44.44 32.33
N ILE A 6 -27.78 44.87 32.10
CA ILE A 6 -26.81 44.37 31.12
C ILE A 6 -26.26 43.08 31.71
N LEU A 7 -26.38 41.94 31.03
CA LEU A 7 -25.51 40.80 31.27
C LEU A 7 -24.62 40.57 30.06
N LYS A 8 -23.34 40.87 30.27
CA LYS A 8 -22.21 40.49 29.43
C LYS A 8 -22.09 38.97 29.46
N ILE A 9 -22.19 38.31 28.32
CA ILE A 9 -21.67 36.94 28.18
C ILE A 9 -20.20 37.07 27.79
N SER A 10 -19.36 36.75 28.78
CA SER A 10 -17.90 36.74 28.70
C SER A 10 -17.41 35.67 27.74
N THR A 11 -16.54 36.09 26.84
CA THR A 11 -15.59 35.25 26.09
C THR A 11 -14.78 34.36 27.02
N LEU A 12 -15.07 33.06 27.02
CA LEU A 12 -14.17 32.02 27.48
C LEU A 12 -13.50 31.40 26.26
N PHE A 13 -12.31 31.92 25.93
CA PHE A 13 -11.34 31.22 25.08
C PHE A 13 -10.90 29.97 25.84
N SER A 14 -11.50 28.83 25.52
CA SER A 14 -10.89 27.53 25.86
C SER A 14 -9.73 27.33 24.90
N SER A 15 -8.52 27.43 25.43
CA SER A 15 -7.29 27.04 24.76
C SER A 15 -7.37 25.55 24.43
N VAL A 16 -7.74 25.24 23.19
CA VAL A 16 -7.50 23.91 22.60
C VAL A 16 -5.98 23.82 22.43
N ILE A 17 -5.34 23.12 23.36
CA ILE A 17 -3.96 22.66 23.21
C ILE A 17 -3.97 21.72 22.01
N LEU A 18 -3.45 22.21 20.88
CA LEU A 18 -3.11 21.41 19.72
C LEU A 18 -1.95 20.50 20.14
N ALA A 19 -2.26 19.36 20.76
CA ALA A 19 -1.30 18.28 20.88
C ALA A 19 -1.09 17.73 19.48
N ALA A 20 -0.05 18.23 18.80
CA ALA A 20 0.48 17.58 17.62
C ALA A 20 0.93 16.17 18.04
N LEU A 21 0.04 15.19 17.86
CA LEU A 21 0.37 13.79 17.94
C LEU A 21 1.37 13.52 16.81
N SER A 22 2.66 13.56 17.15
CA SER A 22 3.71 13.07 16.28
C SER A 22 3.46 11.58 16.04
N MET A 23 2.90 11.24 14.88
CA MET A 23 2.79 9.85 14.47
C MET A 23 4.19 9.22 14.49
N PRO A 24 4.35 8.00 15.03
CA PRO A 24 5.64 7.34 15.07
C PRO A 24 6.14 7.13 13.63
N SER A 25 7.36 7.60 13.35
CA SER A 25 8.11 7.24 12.14
C SER A 25 8.10 5.72 12.01
N GLN A 26 7.41 5.22 10.97
CA GLN A 26 7.25 3.81 10.69
C GLN A 26 8.63 3.16 10.59
N ALA A 27 8.88 2.17 11.45
CA ALA A 27 10.01 1.30 11.29
C ALA A 27 9.83 0.50 9.98
N ALA A 28 10.67 0.79 8.99
CA ALA A 28 10.82 -0.04 7.80
C ALA A 28 11.05 -1.51 8.23
N SER A 29 10.41 -2.46 7.56
CA SER A 29 10.33 -3.83 8.06
C SER A 29 11.67 -4.56 8.08
N ASN A 30 11.73 -5.57 8.96
CA ASN A 30 12.84 -6.49 9.07
C ASN A 30 12.84 -7.60 7.98
N ALA A 31 11.92 -7.56 7.00
CA ALA A 31 11.80 -8.60 5.98
C ALA A 31 12.86 -8.39 4.87
N PRO A 32 13.64 -9.44 4.51
CA PRO A 32 14.57 -9.37 3.39
C PRO A 32 13.89 -9.10 2.04
N GLY A 33 14.33 -8.07 1.31
CA GLY A 33 13.89 -7.76 -0.06
C GLY A 33 14.96 -7.03 -0.87
N THR A 34 14.83 -6.99 -2.19
CA THR A 34 15.71 -6.13 -3.00
C THR A 34 15.20 -4.69 -2.96
N LEU A 35 16.05 -3.72 -3.27
CA LEU A 35 15.68 -2.30 -3.29
C LEU A 35 15.87 -1.77 -4.71
N MET A 36 14.77 -1.41 -5.38
CA MET A 36 14.73 -0.93 -6.74
C MET A 36 14.60 0.59 -6.80
N HIS A 37 15.46 1.23 -7.59
CA HIS A 37 15.36 2.63 -7.96
C HIS A 37 14.13 2.84 -8.87
N ALA A 38 13.13 3.54 -8.34
CA ALA A 38 11.76 3.53 -8.85
C ALA A 38 11.58 4.27 -10.18
N SER A 39 12.53 5.06 -10.65
CA SER A 39 12.43 5.70 -11.97
C SER A 39 13.17 4.95 -13.08
N SER A 40 14.12 4.06 -12.73
CA SER A 40 14.94 3.35 -13.73
C SER A 40 14.76 1.84 -13.75
N GLY A 41 14.04 1.28 -12.79
CA GLY A 41 13.83 -0.17 -12.65
C GLY A 41 15.10 -0.95 -12.30
N LYS A 42 16.16 -0.26 -11.88
CA LYS A 42 17.45 -0.88 -11.52
C LYS A 42 17.49 -1.12 -10.01
N CYS A 43 18.08 -2.22 -9.58
CA CYS A 43 18.19 -2.56 -8.17
C CYS A 43 19.54 -2.17 -7.57
N LEU A 44 19.54 -1.98 -6.25
CA LEU A 44 20.73 -1.72 -5.46
C LEU A 44 21.58 -2.98 -5.35
N HIS A 45 22.85 -2.88 -5.73
CA HIS A 45 23.81 -3.99 -5.76
C HIS A 45 25.10 -3.61 -5.03
N PRO A 46 25.81 -4.59 -4.44
CA PRO A 46 27.25 -4.44 -4.25
C PRO A 46 27.93 -4.34 -5.61
N LEU A 47 28.86 -3.41 -5.77
CA LEU A 47 29.69 -3.33 -6.98
C LEU A 47 30.36 -4.69 -7.25
N GLY A 48 30.16 -5.23 -8.45
CA GLY A 48 30.61 -6.56 -8.84
C GLY A 48 29.71 -7.73 -8.42
N GLY A 49 28.59 -7.47 -7.75
CA GLY A 49 27.55 -8.47 -7.46
C GLY A 49 27.96 -9.58 -6.49
N SER A 50 28.96 -9.38 -5.63
CA SER A 50 29.42 -10.43 -4.70
C SER A 50 28.39 -10.75 -3.61
N SER A 51 28.22 -12.03 -3.26
CA SER A 51 27.48 -12.47 -2.07
C SER A 51 28.15 -12.08 -0.76
N ASN A 52 29.45 -11.81 -0.80
CA ASN A 52 30.24 -11.36 0.34
C ASN A 52 31.16 -10.22 -0.10
N PRO A 53 30.63 -9.00 -0.31
CA PRO A 53 31.45 -7.86 -0.71
C PRO A 53 32.49 -7.54 0.37
N ASN A 54 33.65 -7.03 -0.05
CA ASN A 54 34.69 -6.56 0.86
C ASN A 54 34.22 -5.29 1.59
N ASN A 55 34.86 -4.97 2.71
CA ASN A 55 34.61 -3.68 3.36
C ASN A 55 35.01 -2.54 2.41
N GLY A 56 34.15 -1.53 2.28
CA GLY A 56 34.35 -0.41 1.37
C GLY A 56 33.87 -0.67 -0.07
N THR A 57 33.38 -1.87 -0.39
CA THR A 57 32.67 -2.08 -1.67
C THR A 57 31.53 -1.09 -1.79
N LYS A 58 31.40 -0.43 -2.95
CA LYS A 58 30.37 0.59 -3.20
C LYS A 58 29.01 -0.04 -3.42
N LEU A 59 27.98 0.66 -2.97
CA LEU A 59 26.60 0.43 -3.38
C LEU A 59 26.36 1.10 -4.74
N VAL A 60 25.77 0.36 -5.69
CA VAL A 60 25.51 0.84 -7.05
C VAL A 60 24.10 0.44 -7.51
N VAL A 61 23.64 0.99 -8.63
CA VAL A 61 22.45 0.51 -9.34
C VAL A 61 22.81 -0.43 -10.49
N TRP A 62 22.03 -1.51 -10.65
CA TRP A 62 22.21 -2.50 -11.72
C TRP A 62 20.86 -3.09 -12.20
N PRO A 63 20.70 -3.49 -13.48
CA PRO A 63 19.40 -3.95 -14.01
C PRO A 63 18.85 -5.25 -13.42
N ASP A 64 19.71 -6.13 -12.89
CA ASP A 64 19.26 -7.38 -12.27
C ASP A 64 18.50 -7.09 -10.97
N CYS A 65 17.21 -7.42 -10.94
CA CYS A 65 16.36 -7.32 -9.77
C CYS A 65 15.87 -8.68 -9.30
N SER A 66 16.55 -9.76 -9.67
CA SER A 66 16.21 -11.12 -9.27
C SER A 66 16.11 -11.25 -7.75
N ASN A 67 15.28 -12.19 -7.27
CA ASN A 67 15.11 -12.41 -5.83
C ASN A 67 16.29 -13.20 -5.21
N ASP A 68 17.53 -12.92 -5.65
CA ASP A 68 18.78 -13.54 -5.20
C ASP A 68 19.26 -12.93 -3.87
N SER A 69 19.66 -13.79 -2.94
CA SER A 69 20.27 -13.42 -1.65
C SER A 69 21.41 -12.39 -1.71
N ARG A 70 22.14 -12.29 -2.83
CA ARG A 70 23.24 -11.34 -3.08
C ARG A 70 22.81 -9.89 -3.24
N ILE A 71 21.51 -9.66 -3.35
CA ILE A 71 20.93 -8.33 -3.57
C ILE A 71 19.72 -8.08 -2.68
N LYS A 72 19.58 -8.89 -1.62
CA LYS A 72 18.59 -8.68 -0.57
C LYS A 72 19.15 -7.84 0.56
N TYR A 73 18.29 -6.98 1.06
CA TYR A 73 18.51 -6.10 2.19
C TYR A 73 17.39 -6.29 3.19
N LYS A 74 17.68 -6.10 4.47
CA LYS A 74 16.68 -5.99 5.52
C LYS A 74 17.00 -4.80 6.41
N TRP A 75 15.98 -4.12 6.91
CA TRP A 75 16.19 -3.19 8.00
C TRP A 75 16.43 -3.94 9.30
N LEU A 76 17.28 -3.38 10.15
CA LEU A 76 17.47 -3.81 11.52
C LEU A 76 16.69 -2.87 12.46
N SER A 77 16.42 -3.32 13.68
CA SER A 77 15.70 -2.53 14.69
C SER A 77 16.37 -1.19 15.04
N ASN A 78 17.69 -1.08 14.83
CA ASN A 78 18.43 0.17 15.01
C ASN A 78 18.42 1.10 13.78
N GLY A 79 17.69 0.74 12.72
CA GLY A 79 17.59 1.49 11.48
C GLY A 79 18.69 1.19 10.46
N ALA A 80 19.67 0.34 10.76
CA ALA A 80 20.70 -0.02 9.77
C ALA A 80 20.11 -0.90 8.67
N ILE A 81 20.58 -0.71 7.43
CA ILE A 81 20.23 -1.56 6.29
C ILE A 81 21.30 -2.63 6.16
N GLN A 82 20.94 -3.89 6.41
CA GLN A 82 21.84 -5.03 6.33
C GLN A 82 21.69 -5.77 5.00
N HIS A 83 22.81 -5.98 4.33
CA HIS A 83 22.95 -6.90 3.22
C HIS A 83 22.85 -8.35 3.71
N VAL A 84 21.88 -9.09 3.20
CA VAL A 84 21.43 -10.34 3.81
C VAL A 84 22.48 -11.45 3.69
N SER A 85 23.06 -11.63 2.51
CA SER A 85 24.01 -12.73 2.27
C SER A 85 25.35 -12.56 3.00
N SER A 86 25.82 -11.32 3.20
CA SER A 86 27.11 -11.07 3.85
C SER A 86 27.03 -10.64 5.31
N GLY A 87 25.84 -10.27 5.80
CA GLY A 87 25.64 -9.69 7.11
C GLY A 87 26.23 -8.28 7.29
N LYS A 88 26.82 -7.68 6.25
CA LYS A 88 27.37 -6.31 6.29
C LYS A 88 26.25 -5.28 6.21
N CYS A 89 26.48 -4.09 6.76
CA CYS A 89 25.53 -2.99 6.70
C CYS A 89 25.99 -1.88 5.75
N LEU A 90 25.04 -1.09 5.25
CA LEU A 90 25.31 0.12 4.49
C LEU A 90 25.83 1.23 5.41
N HIS A 91 26.94 1.86 5.02
CA HIS A 91 27.58 2.96 5.74
C HIS A 91 27.78 4.14 4.79
N PRO A 92 27.69 5.38 5.29
CA PRO A 92 28.39 6.49 4.65
C PRO A 92 29.90 6.16 4.62
N GLU A 93 30.54 6.33 3.47
CA GLU A 93 31.99 6.16 3.30
C GLU A 93 32.73 7.03 4.34
N GLY A 94 33.65 6.43 5.09
CA GLY A 94 34.34 7.07 6.23
C GLY A 94 33.56 7.07 7.55
N GLY A 95 32.29 6.65 7.58
CA GLY A 95 31.52 6.43 8.81
C GLY A 95 31.11 7.70 9.57
N SER A 96 31.07 8.86 8.89
CA SER A 96 30.66 10.14 9.48
C SER A 96 29.21 10.13 9.95
N SER A 97 28.94 10.78 11.09
CA SER A 97 27.58 11.07 11.59
C SER A 97 26.86 12.15 10.78
N ASN A 98 27.61 13.04 10.14
CA ASN A 98 27.09 14.09 9.26
C ASN A 98 27.83 14.07 7.92
N PRO A 99 27.61 13.03 7.09
CA PRO A 99 28.25 12.92 5.79
C PRO A 99 27.86 14.09 4.87
N THR A 100 28.80 14.62 4.11
CA THR A 100 28.56 15.72 3.15
C THR A 100 27.90 15.20 1.88
N ASN A 101 27.35 16.11 1.07
CA ASN A 101 26.79 15.78 -0.24
C ASN A 101 27.85 15.09 -1.11
N GLY A 102 27.46 13.96 -1.72
CA GLY A 102 28.34 13.13 -2.54
C GLY A 102 29.08 12.04 -1.77
N THR A 103 28.91 11.95 -0.44
CA THR A 103 29.46 10.83 0.35
C THR A 103 28.87 9.52 -0.15
N ARG A 104 29.71 8.58 -0.58
CA ARG A 104 29.25 7.29 -1.12
C ARG A 104 28.69 6.40 -0.04
N LEU A 105 27.83 5.46 -0.44
CA LEU A 105 27.42 4.35 0.40
C LEU A 105 28.27 3.12 0.11
N VAL A 106 28.72 2.45 1.17
CA VAL A 106 29.58 1.26 1.11
C VAL A 106 29.09 0.16 2.04
N PHE A 107 29.49 -1.08 1.76
CA PHE A 107 29.25 -2.22 2.64
C PHE A 107 30.35 -2.31 3.71
N TRP A 108 29.97 -2.49 4.98
CA TRP A 108 30.90 -2.61 6.10
C TRP A 108 30.40 -3.57 7.19
N ASN A 109 31.32 -4.29 7.86
CA ASN A 109 30.98 -5.34 8.85
C ASN A 109 30.22 -4.87 10.10
N SER A 110 30.23 -3.58 10.44
CA SER A 110 29.64 -3.09 11.70
C SER A 110 28.19 -2.65 11.53
N CYS A 111 27.25 -3.42 12.05
CA CYS A 111 25.83 -3.05 12.06
C CYS A 111 25.37 -2.35 13.34
N SER A 112 26.26 -2.20 14.34
CA SER A 112 25.92 -1.67 15.68
C SER A 112 26.49 -0.26 15.92
N SER A 113 26.82 0.46 14.85
CA SER A 113 27.48 1.77 14.88
C SER A 113 26.60 2.94 15.40
N GLY A 114 25.45 2.65 16.00
CA GLY A 114 24.49 3.65 16.49
C GLY A 114 23.78 4.40 15.36
N SER A 115 23.32 5.63 15.66
CA SER A 115 22.50 6.44 14.74
C SER A 115 23.21 6.91 13.46
N ARG A 116 24.55 6.80 13.36
CA ARG A 116 25.35 7.22 12.20
C ARG A 116 25.26 6.32 10.96
N ILE A 117 24.57 5.19 11.10
CA ILE A 117 24.28 4.27 10.00
C ILE A 117 22.78 3.95 9.92
N ALA A 118 21.97 4.72 10.64
CA ALA A 118 20.54 4.49 10.70
C ALA A 118 19.86 5.20 9.53
N PHE A 119 19.01 4.46 8.84
CA PHE A 119 18.20 4.93 7.73
C PHE A 119 16.71 4.73 8.02
N GLU A 120 15.88 5.47 7.32
CA GLU A 120 14.44 5.26 7.24
C GLU A 120 13.97 5.42 5.81
N LEU A 121 12.89 4.72 5.47
CA LEU A 121 12.14 4.98 4.25
C LEU A 121 11.17 6.14 4.55
N THR A 122 11.22 7.20 3.74
CA THR A 122 10.29 8.33 3.87
C THR A 122 8.92 7.95 3.29
N GLY A 123 7.86 8.67 3.68
CA GLY A 123 6.53 8.55 3.04
C GLY A 123 6.54 8.91 1.54
N SER A 124 7.57 9.62 1.06
CA SER A 124 7.81 9.86 -0.37
C SER A 124 8.59 8.75 -1.07
N GLY A 125 9.01 7.69 -0.35
CA GLY A 125 9.76 6.56 -0.90
C GLY A 125 11.27 6.75 -1.00
N SER A 126 11.83 7.82 -0.46
CA SER A 126 13.29 8.01 -0.41
C SER A 126 13.89 7.27 0.78
N ILE A 127 15.13 6.82 0.66
CA ILE A 127 15.88 6.30 1.80
C ILE A 127 16.64 7.46 2.43
N ARG A 128 16.30 7.85 3.66
CA ARG A 128 16.89 8.97 4.40
C ARG A 128 17.86 8.47 5.46
N HIS A 129 19.07 9.01 5.49
CA HIS A 129 19.99 8.85 6.60
C HIS A 129 19.50 9.69 7.78
N LYS A 130 19.12 9.03 8.89
CA LYS A 130 18.38 9.66 9.99
C LYS A 130 19.10 10.84 10.61
N LEU A 131 20.42 10.74 10.79
CA LEU A 131 21.16 11.73 11.56
C LEU A 131 21.50 12.99 10.77
N SER A 132 21.77 12.87 9.46
CA SER A 132 22.10 14.03 8.61
C SER A 132 20.90 14.58 7.84
N GLY A 133 19.79 13.84 7.77
CA GLY A 133 18.62 14.21 6.96
C GLY A 133 18.80 14.06 5.45
N ARG A 134 19.99 13.65 4.99
CA ARG A 134 20.31 13.43 3.56
C ARG A 134 19.68 12.14 3.06
N CYS A 135 19.34 12.12 1.78
CA CYS A 135 18.75 10.96 1.13
C CYS A 135 19.74 10.25 0.20
N VAL A 136 19.45 8.98 -0.08
CA VAL A 136 20.22 8.16 -1.03
C VAL A 136 19.87 8.59 -2.46
N HIS A 137 20.88 8.93 -3.24
CA HIS A 137 20.76 9.37 -4.63
C HIS A 137 21.69 8.55 -5.53
N PRO A 138 21.32 8.28 -6.79
CA PRO A 138 22.32 7.93 -7.79
C PRO A 138 23.28 9.11 -7.96
N LEU A 139 24.59 8.84 -8.07
CA LEU A 139 25.58 9.88 -8.30
C LEU A 139 25.22 10.69 -9.56
N GLY A 140 25.14 12.02 -9.41
CA GLY A 140 24.71 12.94 -10.48
C GLY A 140 23.19 13.14 -10.57
N GLY A 141 22.39 12.41 -9.79
CA GLY A 141 20.94 12.63 -9.66
C GLY A 141 20.14 12.35 -10.93
N ALA A 142 20.60 11.41 -11.76
CA ALA A 142 19.93 11.03 -13.01
C ALA A 142 18.65 10.20 -12.74
N VAL A 143 17.59 10.45 -13.51
CA VAL A 143 16.34 9.66 -13.48
C VAL A 143 16.56 8.24 -14.01
N ASN A 144 17.41 8.09 -15.03
CA ASN A 144 17.84 6.80 -15.55
C ASN A 144 19.38 6.68 -15.46
N PRO A 145 19.93 6.39 -14.26
CA PRO A 145 21.37 6.29 -14.07
C PRO A 145 21.96 5.14 -14.90
N ALA A 146 23.20 5.31 -15.36
CA ALA A 146 23.93 4.24 -16.04
C ALA A 146 24.16 3.06 -15.08
N ASN A 147 24.43 1.87 -15.64
CA ASN A 147 24.82 0.72 -14.85
C ASN A 147 26.04 1.04 -13.99
N GLU A 148 26.09 0.47 -12.79
CA GLU A 148 27.16 0.67 -11.80
C GLU A 148 27.29 2.10 -11.25
N THR A 149 26.33 3.00 -11.55
CA THR A 149 26.31 4.34 -10.95
C THR A 149 26.31 4.21 -9.42
N PRO A 150 27.29 4.80 -8.71
CA PRO A 150 27.35 4.72 -7.25
C PRO A 150 26.20 5.44 -6.58
N MET A 151 25.79 4.93 -5.43
CA MET A 151 24.84 5.60 -4.55
C MET A 151 25.57 6.52 -3.57
N VAL A 152 25.03 7.72 -3.39
CA VAL A 152 25.58 8.75 -2.52
C VAL A 152 24.52 9.32 -1.60
N LEU A 153 24.95 9.97 -0.52
CA LEU A 153 24.10 10.82 0.31
C LEU A 153 24.10 12.24 -0.25
N TRP A 154 22.91 12.81 -0.41
CA TRP A 154 22.71 14.14 -0.94
C TRP A 154 21.48 14.82 -0.32
N ASP A 155 21.45 16.15 -0.30
CA ASP A 155 20.31 16.92 0.20
C ASP A 155 19.10 16.84 -0.75
N GLY A 156 17.89 16.74 -0.19
CA GLY A 156 16.65 16.62 -0.96
C GLY A 156 16.17 15.18 -1.08
N CYS A 157 14.91 14.95 -0.73
CA CYS A 157 14.28 13.63 -0.59
C CYS A 157 12.98 13.53 -1.41
N THR A 158 12.88 14.33 -2.46
CA THR A 158 11.68 14.48 -3.28
C THR A 158 12.03 14.35 -4.77
N GLY A 159 11.06 13.84 -5.54
CA GLY A 159 11.19 13.59 -6.98
C GLY A 159 11.55 12.14 -7.32
N ASP A 160 11.31 11.74 -8.56
CA ASP A 160 11.32 10.32 -8.95
C ASP A 160 12.70 9.67 -8.94
N ARG A 161 13.73 10.47 -9.21
CA ARG A 161 15.16 10.10 -9.22
C ARG A 161 15.76 9.69 -7.87
N VAL A 162 14.97 9.72 -6.79
CA VAL A 162 15.43 9.39 -5.42
C VAL A 162 14.49 8.42 -4.72
N LYS A 163 13.50 7.90 -5.44
CA LYS A 163 12.53 6.95 -4.92
C LYS A 163 13.08 5.53 -5.01
N PHE A 164 12.89 4.78 -3.94
CA PHE A 164 13.17 3.35 -3.86
C PHE A 164 11.91 2.62 -3.47
N GLN A 165 11.76 1.42 -4.04
CA GLN A 165 10.69 0.50 -3.71
C GLN A 165 11.27 -0.91 -3.55
N PRO A 166 10.57 -1.83 -2.89
CA PRO A 166 10.91 -3.24 -2.95
C PRO A 166 11.07 -3.67 -4.41
N GLY A 167 12.21 -4.26 -4.75
CA GLY A 167 12.46 -4.83 -6.06
C GLY A 167 12.13 -6.33 -6.08
N GLY A 168 12.24 -6.95 -7.26
CA GLY A 168 12.01 -8.38 -7.43
C GLY A 168 10.53 -8.78 -7.41
N GLU A 169 9.62 -7.82 -7.27
CA GLU A 169 8.18 -7.99 -7.41
C GLU A 169 7.61 -6.90 -8.32
N ARG A 170 6.62 -7.24 -9.14
CA ARG A 170 5.81 -6.30 -9.94
C ARG A 170 4.53 -5.99 -9.20
N PHE A 171 4.15 -4.72 -9.13
CA PHE A 171 2.91 -4.31 -8.49
C PHE A 171 1.82 -4.11 -9.53
N ILE A 172 0.68 -4.78 -9.35
CA ILE A 172 -0.52 -4.54 -10.17
C ILE A 172 -1.56 -3.90 -9.27
N TYR A 173 -1.97 -2.67 -9.58
CA TYR A 173 -3.02 -1.98 -8.86
C TYR A 173 -4.36 -2.13 -9.56
N ILE A 174 -5.34 -2.68 -8.86
CA ILE A 174 -6.68 -2.95 -9.38
C ILE A 174 -7.69 -2.11 -8.59
N HIS A 175 -8.35 -1.20 -9.27
CA HIS A 175 -9.29 -0.25 -8.66
C HIS A 175 -10.62 -0.18 -9.42
N GLY A 176 -11.69 0.16 -8.71
CA GLY A 176 -13.01 0.39 -9.28
C GLY A 176 -13.79 1.49 -8.57
N TRP A 177 -14.54 2.28 -9.33
CA TRP A 177 -15.29 3.45 -8.83
C TRP A 177 -16.74 3.52 -9.32
N THR A 178 -17.56 4.35 -8.68
CA THR A 178 -18.98 4.64 -8.95
C THR A 178 -19.20 6.09 -9.36
N ASP A 179 -19.30 6.39 -10.66
CA ASP A 179 -19.56 7.76 -11.13
C ASP A 179 -21.07 8.11 -10.96
N ASP A 180 -21.48 8.77 -9.88
CA ASP A 180 -22.72 9.55 -9.88
C ASP A 180 -22.40 10.97 -10.41
N PRO A 181 -22.94 11.39 -11.57
CA PRO A 181 -22.73 12.74 -12.10
C PRO A 181 -23.26 13.87 -11.21
N ARG A 182 -24.04 13.57 -10.15
CA ARG A 182 -24.46 14.55 -9.13
C ARG A 182 -23.41 14.78 -8.02
N MET A 183 -22.33 14.00 -8.00
CA MET A 183 -21.23 14.06 -7.02
C MET A 183 -19.88 14.38 -7.68
N ALA A 184 -19.90 14.89 -8.92
CA ALA A 184 -18.71 15.27 -9.66
C ALA A 184 -18.09 16.56 -9.09
N TYR A 185 -17.35 16.45 -7.99
CA TYR A 185 -16.42 17.50 -7.54
C TYR A 185 -14.97 17.30 -8.00
N SER A 186 -14.64 16.17 -8.66
CA SER A 186 -13.33 15.95 -9.29
C SER A 186 -13.49 15.29 -10.66
N GLY A 187 -13.62 16.11 -11.70
CA GLY A 187 -13.92 15.67 -13.07
C GLY A 187 -12.77 14.95 -13.79
N ALA A 188 -12.40 13.73 -13.39
CA ALA A 188 -11.59 12.92 -14.31
C ALA A 188 -12.49 12.27 -15.38
N PRO A 189 -12.13 12.41 -16.66
CA PRO A 189 -12.91 11.86 -17.75
C PRO A 189 -12.74 10.34 -17.85
N ALA A 190 -13.78 9.64 -18.33
CA ALA A 190 -13.74 8.22 -18.67
C ALA A 190 -12.58 7.82 -19.62
N SER A 191 -11.96 8.79 -20.31
CA SER A 191 -10.73 8.59 -21.10
C SER A 191 -9.50 8.21 -20.26
N GLY A 192 -9.45 8.62 -18.98
CA GLY A 192 -8.41 8.20 -18.04
C GLY A 192 -8.41 6.70 -17.78
N LEU A 193 -9.60 6.09 -17.67
CA LEU A 193 -9.82 4.65 -17.42
C LEU A 193 -9.22 3.75 -18.50
N GLN A 194 -9.36 4.12 -19.77
CA GLN A 194 -8.76 3.37 -20.87
C GLN A 194 -7.28 3.71 -21.07
N TYR A 195 -6.90 4.98 -20.89
CA TYR A 195 -5.53 5.44 -21.00
C TYR A 195 -4.60 4.73 -20.01
N CYS A 196 -5.05 4.50 -18.78
CA CYS A 196 -4.24 3.94 -17.71
C CYS A 196 -4.05 2.41 -17.72
N GLN A 197 -4.79 1.68 -18.56
CA GLN A 197 -4.73 0.21 -18.54
C GLN A 197 -3.32 -0.31 -18.84
N GLY A 198 -2.71 -0.99 -17.87
CA GLY A 198 -1.37 -1.56 -18.00
C GLY A 198 -0.24 -0.53 -18.02
N ARG A 199 -0.52 0.74 -17.71
CA ARG A 199 0.49 1.80 -17.61
C ARG A 199 0.95 2.00 -16.17
N ASP A 200 2.15 2.55 -16.05
CA ASP A 200 2.85 2.91 -14.80
C ASP A 200 3.16 4.42 -14.72
N ASP A 201 2.80 5.18 -15.75
CA ASP A 201 3.01 6.61 -15.88
C ASP A 201 1.69 7.38 -15.95
N CYS A 202 0.67 6.87 -15.26
CA CYS A 202 -0.65 7.44 -15.27
C CYS A 202 -1.20 7.52 -13.85
N ASN A 203 -1.99 8.56 -13.61
CA ASN A 203 -2.72 8.73 -12.37
C ASN A 203 -4.20 8.50 -12.69
N TYR A 204 -4.84 7.61 -11.96
CA TYR A 204 -6.28 7.66 -11.84
C TYR A 204 -6.62 8.80 -10.90
N TRP A 205 -7.43 9.80 -11.27
CA TRP A 205 -8.03 10.76 -10.32
C TRP A 205 -7.06 11.50 -9.35
N ASP A 206 -5.92 12.00 -9.83
CA ASP A 206 -4.82 12.59 -9.01
C ASP A 206 -4.16 11.62 -8.00
N GLU A 207 -4.47 10.34 -8.10
CA GLU A 207 -3.89 9.25 -7.32
C GLU A 207 -2.52 8.90 -7.89
N THR A 208 -1.47 9.37 -7.24
CA THR A 208 -0.11 8.95 -7.59
C THR A 208 0.21 7.71 -6.76
N LEU A 209 -0.04 6.52 -7.31
CA LEU A 209 0.63 5.34 -6.77
C LEU A 209 2.07 5.40 -7.22
N ASP A 210 2.91 5.66 -6.25
CA ASP A 210 4.18 6.28 -6.51
C ASP A 210 5.25 5.17 -6.57
N GLY A 211 5.43 4.61 -7.75
CA GLY A 211 6.31 3.45 -8.02
C GLY A 211 5.90 2.73 -9.32
N PHE A 212 6.70 1.77 -9.80
CA PHE A 212 6.36 0.95 -10.98
C PHE A 212 5.13 0.05 -10.71
N VAL A 213 3.94 0.64 -10.73
CA VAL A 213 2.67 -0.02 -10.50
C VAL A 213 1.90 -0.04 -11.81
N ARG A 214 1.42 -1.21 -12.24
CA ARG A 214 0.60 -1.32 -13.45
C ARG A 214 -0.87 -1.19 -13.07
N HIS A 215 -1.55 -0.21 -13.66
CA HIS A 215 -2.93 0.12 -13.30
C HIS A 215 -3.95 -0.71 -14.07
N VAL A 216 -5.00 -1.16 -13.37
CA VAL A 216 -6.20 -1.79 -13.92
C VAL A 216 -7.41 -1.10 -13.31
N GLY A 217 -8.12 -0.30 -14.11
CA GLY A 217 -9.28 0.46 -13.65
C GLY A 217 -10.58 0.04 -14.34
N TRP A 218 -11.71 0.33 -13.72
CA TRP A 218 -13.03 0.30 -14.35
C TRP A 218 -13.96 1.30 -13.68
N SER A 219 -15.00 1.73 -14.40
CA SER A 219 -16.08 2.54 -13.85
C SER A 219 -17.34 1.70 -13.79
N SER A 220 -17.96 1.65 -12.62
CA SER A 220 -19.25 0.99 -12.42
C SER A 220 -20.42 1.75 -13.05
N HIS A 221 -20.21 2.96 -13.55
CA HIS A 221 -21.19 3.62 -14.40
C HIS A 221 -21.26 2.96 -15.78
N THR A 222 -20.10 2.62 -16.35
CA THR A 222 -19.97 2.18 -17.74
C THR A 222 -19.78 0.67 -17.89
N ALA A 223 -19.37 -0.03 -16.84
CA ALA A 223 -19.07 -1.45 -16.87
C ALA A 223 -19.66 -2.18 -15.65
N ASP A 224 -20.12 -3.40 -15.86
CA ASP A 224 -20.57 -4.30 -14.80
C ASP A 224 -19.41 -5.24 -14.47
N TRP A 225 -18.92 -5.19 -13.23
CA TRP A 225 -17.80 -6.00 -12.77
C TRP A 225 -18.04 -7.51 -12.88
N ARG A 226 -19.30 -7.93 -12.98
CA ARG A 226 -19.67 -9.34 -13.17
C ARG A 226 -19.50 -9.78 -14.61
N GLN A 227 -19.45 -8.85 -15.57
CA GLN A 227 -19.40 -9.12 -17.00
C GLN A 227 -17.98 -9.32 -17.52
N GLY A 228 -17.89 -9.86 -18.74
CA GLY A 228 -16.65 -10.36 -19.33
C GLY A 228 -15.59 -9.31 -19.65
N ASP A 229 -15.97 -8.06 -19.95
CA ASP A 229 -14.98 -7.02 -20.31
C ASP A 229 -14.09 -6.65 -19.11
N THR A 230 -14.67 -6.37 -17.94
CA THR A 230 -13.89 -6.03 -16.74
C THR A 230 -12.99 -7.19 -16.31
N VAL A 231 -13.53 -8.42 -16.30
CA VAL A 231 -12.78 -9.65 -16.01
C VAL A 231 -11.65 -9.83 -17.03
N GLY A 232 -11.94 -9.67 -18.32
CA GLY A 232 -11.00 -9.84 -19.41
C GLY A 232 -9.83 -8.84 -19.37
N ARG A 233 -10.09 -7.58 -19.01
CA ARG A 233 -9.04 -6.57 -18.81
C ARG A 233 -8.08 -6.96 -17.69
N THR A 234 -8.61 -7.36 -16.54
CA THR A 234 -7.78 -7.83 -15.43
C THR A 234 -6.97 -9.06 -15.84
N MET A 235 -7.59 -10.05 -16.49
CA MET A 235 -6.89 -11.25 -16.97
C MET A 235 -5.78 -10.93 -17.96
N ASN A 236 -5.99 -9.96 -18.87
CA ASN A 236 -5.00 -9.56 -19.87
C ASN A 236 -3.76 -8.95 -19.18
N ILE A 237 -3.95 -8.01 -18.26
CA ILE A 237 -2.85 -7.39 -17.52
C ILE A 237 -2.10 -8.42 -16.66
N LEU A 238 -2.82 -9.29 -15.94
CA LEU A 238 -2.17 -10.35 -15.17
C LEU A 238 -1.39 -11.31 -16.08
N SER A 239 -1.92 -11.65 -17.25
CA SER A 239 -1.22 -12.52 -18.20
C SER A 239 -0.01 -11.85 -18.83
N GLN A 240 -0.07 -10.54 -19.08
CA GLN A 240 1.03 -9.77 -19.64
C GLN A 240 2.18 -9.58 -18.65
N TYR A 241 1.88 -9.37 -17.36
CA TYR A 241 2.89 -8.95 -16.38
C TYR A 241 3.20 -9.98 -15.31
N CYS A 242 2.33 -10.95 -15.06
CA CYS A 242 2.45 -11.89 -13.94
C CYS A 242 2.57 -13.35 -14.37
N ARG A 243 2.50 -13.65 -15.67
CA ARG A 243 2.72 -15.01 -16.19
C ARG A 243 4.20 -15.37 -16.30
N ASP A 244 5.04 -14.39 -16.66
CA ASP A 244 6.45 -14.64 -16.94
C ASP A 244 7.19 -15.08 -15.68
N GLY A 245 7.90 -16.19 -15.79
CA GLY A 245 8.46 -16.92 -14.66
C GLY A 245 9.57 -16.22 -13.86
N GLU A 246 9.95 -15.02 -14.24
CA GLU A 246 11.16 -14.33 -13.75
C GLU A 246 10.88 -13.30 -12.65
N THR A 247 9.68 -12.70 -12.60
CA THR A 247 9.35 -11.70 -11.58
C THR A 247 7.97 -11.95 -10.99
N PRO A 248 7.87 -12.33 -9.69
CA PRO A 248 6.57 -12.46 -9.04
C PRO A 248 5.79 -11.14 -9.02
N CYS A 249 4.46 -11.24 -8.97
CA CYS A 249 3.56 -10.12 -8.83
C CYS A 249 2.98 -10.03 -7.41
N VAL A 250 2.75 -8.80 -6.99
CA VAL A 250 1.93 -8.45 -5.84
C VAL A 250 0.75 -7.66 -6.35
N ILE A 251 -0.45 -8.08 -5.93
CA ILE A 251 -1.67 -7.38 -6.30
C ILE A 251 -1.99 -6.41 -5.19
N ILE A 252 -2.28 -5.16 -5.57
CA ILE A 252 -2.85 -4.16 -4.69
C ILE A 252 -4.26 -3.94 -5.22
N CYS A 253 -5.27 -4.42 -4.51
CA CYS A 253 -6.65 -4.12 -4.87
C CYS A 253 -7.18 -3.07 -3.91
N HIS A 254 -7.98 -2.15 -4.44
CA HIS A 254 -8.61 -1.10 -3.65
C HIS A 254 -10.10 -1.05 -3.93
N SER A 255 -10.90 -0.81 -2.89
CA SER A 255 -12.35 -0.61 -3.01
C SER A 255 -13.00 -1.78 -3.76
N THR A 256 -13.78 -1.48 -4.80
CA THR A 256 -14.47 -2.44 -5.65
C THR A 256 -13.57 -3.19 -6.64
N GLY A 257 -12.27 -2.85 -6.71
CA GLY A 257 -11.27 -3.63 -7.44
C GLY A 257 -10.98 -4.99 -6.80
N CYS A 258 -11.10 -5.09 -5.47
CA CYS A 258 -10.86 -6.34 -4.74
C CYS A 258 -11.81 -7.49 -5.10
N PRO A 259 -13.14 -7.32 -5.14
CA PRO A 259 -14.04 -8.40 -5.55
C PRO A 259 -13.82 -8.86 -7.01
N ILE A 260 -13.33 -7.99 -7.89
CA ILE A 260 -12.95 -8.39 -9.26
C ILE A 260 -11.72 -9.28 -9.24
N PHE A 261 -10.67 -8.86 -8.54
CA PHE A 261 -9.48 -9.68 -8.43
C PHE A 261 -9.80 -11.03 -7.78
N GLY A 262 -10.58 -11.05 -6.69
CA GLY A 262 -11.04 -12.28 -6.05
C GLY A 262 -11.75 -13.22 -7.03
N LYS A 263 -12.68 -12.69 -7.83
CA LYS A 263 -13.33 -13.46 -8.90
C LYS A 263 -12.35 -13.96 -9.95
N VAL A 264 -11.48 -13.10 -10.46
CA VAL A 264 -10.52 -13.46 -11.50
C VAL A 264 -9.56 -14.54 -11.00
N TRP A 265 -9.07 -14.41 -9.77
CA TRP A 265 -8.16 -15.35 -9.16
C TRP A 265 -8.80 -16.72 -8.92
N ALA A 266 -9.99 -16.75 -8.28
CA ALA A 266 -10.67 -18.00 -7.96
C ALA A 266 -11.03 -18.82 -9.22
N HIS A 267 -11.43 -18.16 -10.30
CA HIS A 267 -11.87 -18.86 -11.53
C HIS A 267 -10.73 -19.14 -12.52
N TYR A 268 -9.66 -18.35 -12.53
CA TYR A 268 -8.64 -18.40 -13.58
C TYR A 268 -7.19 -18.50 -13.09
N GLY A 269 -6.92 -18.35 -11.79
CA GLY A 269 -5.56 -18.35 -11.23
C GLY A 269 -4.78 -19.62 -11.60
N ASP A 270 -5.39 -20.79 -11.41
CA ASP A 270 -4.79 -22.10 -11.73
C ASP A 270 -4.61 -22.34 -13.23
N ILE A 271 -5.53 -21.82 -14.04
CA ILE A 271 -5.52 -22.01 -15.50
C ILE A 271 -4.37 -21.23 -16.12
N PHE A 272 -4.18 -19.98 -15.69
CA PHE A 272 -3.20 -19.09 -16.28
C PHE A 272 -1.83 -19.13 -15.59
N GLN A 273 -1.75 -19.76 -14.43
CA GLN A 273 -0.53 -19.96 -13.62
C GLN A 273 0.24 -18.66 -13.36
N TRP A 274 -0.48 -17.58 -13.07
CA TRP A 274 0.16 -16.31 -12.73
C TRP A 274 0.96 -16.46 -11.43
N LYS A 275 2.21 -15.97 -11.43
CA LYS A 275 3.09 -15.95 -10.27
C LYS A 275 2.74 -14.80 -9.35
N ILE A 276 1.67 -14.94 -8.58
CA ILE A 276 1.25 -13.94 -7.59
C ILE A 276 1.68 -14.42 -6.21
N THR A 277 2.32 -13.56 -5.41
CA THR A 277 2.83 -13.93 -4.08
C THR A 277 1.91 -13.52 -2.95
N ARG A 278 1.21 -12.39 -3.09
CA ARG A 278 0.23 -11.89 -2.12
C ARG A 278 -0.70 -10.84 -2.72
N VAL A 279 -1.80 -10.60 -2.02
CA VAL A 279 -2.76 -9.53 -2.30
C VAL A 279 -2.79 -8.56 -1.13
N LEU A 280 -2.67 -7.28 -1.42
CA LEU A 280 -2.89 -6.20 -0.48
C LEU A 280 -4.28 -5.64 -0.75
N THR A 281 -5.16 -5.72 0.23
CA THR A 281 -6.56 -5.34 0.11
C THR A 281 -6.77 -4.05 0.89
N LEU A 282 -6.83 -2.93 0.17
CA LEU A 282 -6.96 -1.59 0.73
C LEU A 282 -8.44 -1.21 0.70
N GLY A 283 -9.08 -1.02 1.86
CA GLY A 283 -10.50 -0.63 1.91
C GLY A 283 -11.40 -1.59 1.11
N SER A 284 -11.21 -2.90 1.29
CA SER A 284 -11.77 -3.91 0.38
C SER A 284 -13.28 -4.05 0.44
N ALA A 285 -13.96 -4.01 -0.71
CA ALA A 285 -15.37 -4.34 -0.84
C ALA A 285 -15.63 -5.84 -1.09
N GLU A 286 -14.68 -6.73 -0.80
CA GLU A 286 -14.79 -8.17 -1.06
C GLU A 286 -15.86 -8.89 -0.23
N GLY A 287 -16.23 -8.36 0.93
CA GLY A 287 -17.40 -8.84 1.69
C GLY A 287 -18.74 -8.35 1.13
N GLY A 288 -18.69 -7.51 0.09
CA GLY A 288 -19.79 -6.68 -0.42
C GLY A 288 -19.92 -5.35 0.32
N SER A 289 -20.56 -4.37 -0.31
CA SER A 289 -20.88 -3.10 0.33
C SER A 289 -22.38 -3.01 0.59
N GLU A 290 -22.74 -2.44 1.75
CA GLU A 290 -24.13 -2.11 2.05
C GLU A 290 -24.66 -0.99 1.13
N LEU A 291 -23.76 -0.23 0.49
CA LEU A 291 -24.05 0.76 -0.55
C LEU A 291 -24.69 0.18 -1.81
N GLY A 292 -24.57 -1.14 -2.04
CA GLY A 292 -25.17 -1.81 -3.20
C GLY A 292 -26.70 -1.69 -3.27
N LYS A 293 -27.36 -1.20 -2.20
CA LYS A 293 -28.80 -0.94 -2.20
C LYS A 293 -29.20 0.46 -2.68
N TYR A 294 -28.27 1.42 -2.74
CA TYR A 294 -28.61 2.84 -2.81
C TYR A 294 -28.18 3.56 -4.11
N LYS A 295 -27.47 2.89 -5.04
CA LYS A 295 -26.96 3.52 -6.27
C LYS A 295 -27.71 3.09 -7.55
N ASN A 296 -27.78 4.01 -8.52
CA ASN A 296 -28.40 3.79 -9.85
C ASN A 296 -27.43 3.20 -10.89
N ASP A 297 -26.16 2.98 -10.55
CA ASP A 297 -25.10 2.45 -11.41
C ASP A 297 -24.88 0.93 -11.22
N ASN A 298 -23.79 0.37 -11.75
CA ASN A 298 -23.45 -1.05 -11.56
C ASN A 298 -22.86 -1.36 -10.18
N ALA A 299 -22.60 -0.36 -9.33
CA ALA A 299 -22.21 -0.58 -7.93
C ALA A 299 -23.34 -1.20 -7.12
N LYS A 300 -24.59 -1.06 -7.57
CA LYS A 300 -25.75 -1.76 -7.01
C LYS A 300 -25.61 -3.28 -7.00
N TYR A 301 -24.70 -3.82 -7.80
CA TYR A 301 -24.41 -5.25 -7.85
C TYR A 301 -23.31 -5.68 -6.88
N ILE A 302 -22.72 -4.77 -6.10
CA ILE A 302 -21.71 -5.08 -5.08
C ILE A 302 -22.39 -5.29 -3.73
N THR A 303 -23.51 -6.03 -3.73
CA THR A 303 -24.16 -6.44 -2.48
C THR A 303 -23.40 -7.62 -1.87
N PRO A 304 -23.48 -7.82 -0.54
CA PRO A 304 -22.84 -8.97 0.10
C PRO A 304 -23.25 -10.32 -0.50
N SER A 305 -24.51 -10.47 -0.92
CA SER A 305 -24.97 -11.69 -1.59
C SER A 305 -24.34 -11.89 -2.96
N VAL A 306 -24.24 -10.84 -3.77
CA VAL A 306 -23.71 -10.97 -5.13
C VAL A 306 -22.20 -11.20 -5.09
N VAL A 307 -21.46 -10.48 -4.25
CA VAL A 307 -20.01 -10.67 -4.14
C VAL A 307 -19.67 -12.07 -3.63
N ARG A 308 -20.35 -12.55 -2.57
CA ARG A 308 -20.18 -13.92 -2.06
C ARG A 308 -20.62 -15.01 -3.04
N SER A 309 -21.53 -14.70 -3.97
CA SER A 309 -21.92 -15.66 -5.02
C SER A 309 -20.95 -15.68 -6.21
N ALA A 310 -20.12 -14.64 -6.37
CA ALA A 310 -19.28 -14.50 -7.55
C ALA A 310 -18.02 -15.39 -7.50
N TYR A 311 -17.55 -15.75 -6.32
CA TYR A 311 -16.42 -16.65 -6.09
C TYR A 311 -16.43 -17.21 -4.67
N ASP A 312 -15.73 -18.33 -4.44
CA ASP A 312 -15.50 -18.87 -3.11
C ASP A 312 -14.33 -18.15 -2.45
N HIS A 313 -14.61 -17.36 -1.41
CA HIS A 313 -13.58 -16.63 -0.66
C HIS A 313 -12.63 -17.54 0.14
N ASN A 314 -12.97 -18.80 0.38
CA ASN A 314 -12.02 -19.74 1.01
C ASN A 314 -11.05 -20.34 0.00
N ASP A 315 -11.39 -20.28 -1.29
CA ASP A 315 -10.54 -20.80 -2.34
C ASP A 315 -9.58 -19.72 -2.82
N THR A 316 -8.54 -19.49 -2.02
CA THR A 316 -7.49 -18.54 -2.38
C THR A 316 -6.35 -19.19 -3.16
N HIS A 317 -6.41 -20.49 -3.52
CA HIS A 317 -5.30 -21.22 -4.14
C HIS A 317 -3.97 -21.06 -3.38
N GLY A 318 -4.04 -20.93 -2.04
CA GLY A 318 -2.89 -20.68 -1.17
C GLY A 318 -2.34 -19.25 -1.19
N LEU A 319 -2.97 -18.33 -1.94
CA LEU A 319 -2.59 -16.93 -2.00
C LEU A 319 -3.08 -16.19 -0.74
N PRO A 320 -2.22 -15.48 0.00
CA PRO A 320 -2.64 -14.72 1.17
C PRO A 320 -3.17 -13.33 0.79
N PHE A 321 -4.30 -12.95 1.41
CA PHE A 321 -4.94 -11.64 1.28
C PHE A 321 -4.75 -10.83 2.55
N TYR A 322 -4.08 -9.68 2.48
CA TYR A 322 -3.76 -8.83 3.64
C TYR A 322 -4.60 -7.55 3.65
N HIS A 323 -5.48 -7.48 4.66
CA HIS A 323 -6.51 -6.47 4.85
C HIS A 323 -6.02 -5.26 5.61
N VAL A 324 -6.03 -4.13 4.91
CA VAL A 324 -5.83 -2.79 5.45
C VAL A 324 -7.19 -2.14 5.46
N ALA A 325 -7.81 -2.07 6.64
CA ALA A 325 -9.11 -1.41 6.82
C ALA A 325 -8.93 0.03 7.27
N GLY A 326 -9.73 0.95 6.71
CA GLY A 326 -9.78 2.36 7.13
C GLY A 326 -10.41 2.52 8.50
N ASP A 327 -10.64 3.75 8.94
CA ASP A 327 -11.42 4.02 10.14
C ASP A 327 -12.89 3.59 10.00
N ASP A 328 -13.57 3.38 11.13
CA ASP A 328 -15.02 3.24 11.16
C ASP A 328 -15.62 4.57 10.66
N GLY A 329 -16.44 4.53 9.62
CA GLY A 329 -17.05 5.75 9.10
C GLY A 329 -17.77 6.54 10.20
N GLY A 330 -17.65 7.88 10.15
CA GLY A 330 -18.29 8.76 11.14
C GLY A 330 -19.83 8.81 11.04
N ILE A 331 -20.43 9.63 11.91
CA ILE A 331 -21.89 9.91 12.01
C ILE A 331 -22.52 10.40 10.68
N GLN A 332 -21.69 10.77 9.69
CA GLN A 332 -22.12 11.18 8.35
C GLN A 332 -22.69 10.04 7.49
N SER A 333 -22.54 8.77 7.91
CA SER A 333 -23.22 7.58 7.33
C SER A 333 -24.75 7.64 7.36
N PHE A 334 -25.35 8.60 8.08
CA PHE A 334 -26.80 8.76 8.21
C PHE A 334 -27.46 9.73 7.22
N LEU A 335 -26.73 10.58 6.48
CA LEU A 335 -27.34 11.74 5.81
C LEU A 335 -27.00 11.96 4.33
N ILE A 336 -25.89 11.45 3.79
CA ILE A 336 -25.55 11.62 2.37
C ILE A 336 -24.85 10.35 1.86
N ASP A 337 -25.39 9.76 0.78
CA ASP A 337 -24.67 8.80 -0.05
C ASP A 337 -23.58 9.56 -0.81
N GLY A 338 -22.32 9.16 -0.70
CA GLY A 338 -21.27 9.47 -1.68
C GLY A 338 -20.40 10.72 -1.51
N ASP A 339 -20.32 11.30 -0.30
CA ASP A 339 -19.07 11.96 0.11
C ASP A 339 -18.19 10.89 0.79
N ASP A 340 -16.96 10.73 0.28
CA ASP A 340 -15.91 9.74 0.63
C ASP A 340 -16.33 8.66 1.65
N ASP A 341 -16.69 7.49 1.12
CA ASP A 341 -17.73 6.60 1.62
C ASP A 341 -17.29 5.71 2.79
N GLY A 342 -17.31 6.24 4.02
CA GLY A 342 -17.22 5.51 5.31
C GLY A 342 -18.28 4.40 5.52
N VAL A 343 -18.39 3.50 4.54
CA VAL A 343 -19.47 2.51 4.31
C VAL A 343 -18.90 1.22 3.69
N VAL A 344 -17.58 1.10 3.49
CA VAL A 344 -16.94 -0.23 3.46
C VAL A 344 -16.81 -0.70 4.91
N GLY A 345 -17.92 -1.20 5.46
CA GLY A 345 -17.95 -1.68 6.83
C GLY A 345 -16.82 -2.67 7.10
N PHE A 346 -16.26 -2.65 8.31
CA PHE A 346 -15.16 -3.54 8.70
C PHE A 346 -15.42 -5.02 8.39
N HIS A 347 -16.68 -5.45 8.39
CA HIS A 347 -17.02 -6.83 8.03
C HIS A 347 -16.57 -7.19 6.60
N SER A 348 -16.51 -6.22 5.70
CA SER A 348 -16.09 -6.38 4.31
C SER A 348 -14.61 -6.06 4.09
N SER A 349 -14.11 -4.99 4.72
CA SER A 349 -12.70 -4.57 4.57
C SER A 349 -11.71 -5.48 5.29
N CYS A 350 -12.18 -6.42 6.10
CA CYS A 350 -11.33 -7.38 6.82
C CYS A 350 -11.55 -8.85 6.41
N GLY A 351 -12.35 -9.09 5.36
CA GLY A 351 -12.58 -10.44 4.82
C GLY A 351 -13.36 -11.37 5.76
N TYR A 352 -14.38 -10.87 6.46
CA TYR A 352 -15.22 -11.73 7.30
C TYR A 352 -16.22 -12.56 6.50
N SER A 353 -16.47 -13.78 6.97
CA SER A 353 -17.38 -14.74 6.32
C SER A 353 -18.87 -14.39 6.43
N LYS A 354 -19.21 -13.37 7.21
CA LYS A 354 -20.59 -12.94 7.45
C LYS A 354 -20.68 -11.42 7.48
N SER A 355 -21.86 -10.90 7.17
CA SER A 355 -22.19 -9.49 7.37
C SER A 355 -22.71 -9.28 8.77
N PHE A 356 -22.09 -8.38 9.52
CA PHE A 356 -22.46 -7.97 10.87
C PHE A 356 -21.81 -6.62 11.17
N ASP A 357 -22.32 -5.96 12.20
CA ASP A 357 -21.76 -4.70 12.69
C ASP A 357 -20.48 -4.96 13.49
N THR A 358 -19.39 -4.27 13.15
CA THR A 358 -18.09 -4.42 13.82
C THR A 358 -17.25 -3.18 13.58
N SER A 359 -16.53 -2.74 14.62
CA SER A 359 -15.58 -1.63 14.56
C SER A 359 -14.12 -2.10 14.52
N HIS A 360 -13.91 -3.42 14.36
CA HIS A 360 -12.59 -4.07 14.43
C HIS A 360 -12.41 -5.18 13.38
N CYS A 361 -11.20 -5.30 12.84
CA CYS A 361 -10.75 -6.32 11.87
C CYS A 361 -10.42 -7.69 12.48
N GLU A 362 -10.38 -7.80 13.80
CA GLU A 362 -10.08 -9.03 14.52
C GLU A 362 -11.01 -9.17 15.73
N GLY A 363 -11.55 -10.38 15.91
CA GLY A 363 -12.45 -10.68 17.03
C GLY A 363 -13.87 -10.13 16.87
N GLY A 364 -14.30 -9.81 15.65
CA GLY A 364 -15.65 -9.37 15.33
C GLY A 364 -16.73 -10.33 15.87
N LYS A 365 -17.82 -9.75 16.38
CA LYS A 365 -18.88 -10.48 17.08
C LYS A 365 -20.26 -10.19 16.47
N GLU A 366 -20.97 -11.25 16.12
CA GLU A 366 -22.35 -11.19 15.61
C GLU A 366 -23.32 -11.51 16.75
N ARG A 367 -24.40 -10.73 16.87
CA ARG A 367 -25.53 -11.04 17.76
C ARG A 367 -26.57 -11.90 17.06
N TYR A 368 -27.16 -12.86 17.77
CA TYR A 368 -28.16 -13.79 17.22
C TYR A 368 -29.18 -14.28 18.26
N GLY A 369 -30.23 -14.97 17.79
CA GLY A 369 -31.30 -15.52 18.61
C GLY A 369 -32.44 -14.54 18.88
N PHE A 370 -33.44 -14.95 19.67
CA PHE A 370 -34.58 -14.10 20.03
C PHE A 370 -34.07 -12.82 20.72
N LEU A 371 -34.45 -11.67 20.19
CA LEU A 371 -34.02 -10.34 20.64
C LEU A 371 -32.48 -10.12 20.65
N ASN A 372 -31.72 -10.83 19.80
CA ASN A 372 -30.25 -10.68 19.72
C ASN A 372 -29.52 -10.95 21.05
N ALA A 373 -30.07 -11.85 21.89
CA ALA A 373 -29.59 -12.12 23.24
C ALA A 373 -28.24 -12.87 23.31
N TYR A 374 -27.80 -13.50 22.21
CA TYR A 374 -26.57 -14.27 22.17
C TYR A 374 -25.53 -13.62 21.26
N THR A 375 -24.25 -13.85 21.54
CA THR A 375 -23.14 -13.31 20.74
C THR A 375 -22.19 -14.44 20.36
N ARG A 376 -21.71 -14.45 19.10
CA ARG A 376 -20.68 -15.38 18.62
C ARG A 376 -19.58 -14.64 17.87
N THR A 377 -18.35 -15.12 17.97
CA THR A 377 -17.23 -14.60 17.16
C THR A 377 -17.41 -15.03 15.71
N VAL A 378 -17.18 -14.10 14.78
CA VAL A 378 -17.23 -14.37 13.34
C VAL A 378 -15.83 -14.65 12.83
N SER A 379 -15.68 -15.75 12.09
CA SER A 379 -14.42 -16.11 11.44
C SER A 379 -14.23 -15.36 10.13
N ARG A 380 -12.97 -15.06 9.82
CA ARG A 380 -12.55 -14.59 8.51
C ARG A 380 -12.48 -15.76 7.53
N TRP A 381 -12.56 -15.46 6.24
CA TRP A 381 -12.32 -16.45 5.20
C TRP A 381 -10.91 -17.02 5.28
N THR A 382 -10.74 -18.26 4.85
CA THR A 382 -9.45 -18.94 4.83
C THR A 382 -8.47 -18.18 3.92
N GLY A 383 -7.23 -17.95 4.35
CA GLY A 383 -6.23 -17.23 3.56
C GLY A 383 -6.37 -15.69 3.58
N HIS A 384 -7.40 -15.15 4.23
CA HIS A 384 -7.51 -13.72 4.51
C HIS A 384 -6.80 -13.45 5.85
N HIS A 385 -6.14 -12.30 5.98
CA HIS A 385 -5.33 -11.89 7.13
C HIS A 385 -5.48 -10.39 7.37
N ARG A 386 -5.55 -9.95 8.64
CA ARG A 386 -5.44 -8.51 8.96
C ARG A 386 -3.98 -8.08 8.73
N ALA A 387 -3.78 -6.95 8.06
CA ALA A 387 -2.46 -6.34 7.95
C ALA A 387 -2.03 -5.80 9.32
N LYS A 388 -0.84 -6.20 9.78
CA LYS A 388 -0.32 -5.83 11.11
C LYS A 388 0.03 -4.35 11.25
N ILE A 389 0.12 -3.60 10.14
CA ILE A 389 0.40 -2.16 10.19
C ILE A 389 -0.71 -1.42 10.95
N CYS A 390 -1.96 -1.79 10.76
CA CYS A 390 -3.07 -1.08 11.37
C CYS A 390 -3.48 -1.77 12.66
N PRO A 391 -3.89 -1.01 13.70
CA PRO A 391 -4.43 -1.61 14.91
C PRO A 391 -5.69 -2.41 14.59
N ASN A 392 -6.21 -3.10 15.60
CA ASN A 392 -7.40 -3.92 15.41
C ASN A 392 -8.60 -3.10 14.89
N GLY A 393 -8.69 -1.82 15.29
CA GLY A 393 -9.75 -0.91 14.85
C GLY A 393 -9.52 -0.21 13.51
N GLY A 394 -8.64 -0.70 12.63
CA GLY A 394 -8.37 -0.04 11.34
C GLY A 394 -7.30 1.05 11.42
N CYS A 395 -7.04 1.73 10.31
CA CYS A 395 -5.86 2.58 10.14
C CYS A 395 -6.03 4.06 10.56
N ASP A 396 -7.16 4.47 11.14
CA ASP A 396 -7.49 5.89 11.40
C ASP A 396 -7.20 6.77 10.15
N ALA A 397 -7.62 6.25 9.01
CA ALA A 397 -7.47 6.85 7.69
C ALA A 397 -8.77 6.66 6.94
N ASP A 398 -9.19 7.69 6.22
CA ASP A 398 -10.34 7.59 5.34
C ASP A 398 -10.05 6.69 4.14
N HIS A 399 -11.09 6.42 3.37
CA HIS A 399 -11.02 5.51 2.24
C HIS A 399 -10.10 6.04 1.13
N SER A 400 -9.91 7.36 1.01
CA SER A 400 -9.00 7.93 0.03
C SER A 400 -7.55 7.99 0.52
N ASP A 401 -7.30 8.04 1.81
CA ASP A 401 -5.98 8.07 2.44
C ASP A 401 -5.34 6.68 2.59
N ILE A 402 -6.15 5.61 2.63
CA ILE A 402 -5.64 4.25 2.81
C ILE A 402 -4.75 3.76 1.66
N LYS A 403 -4.79 4.45 0.52
CA LYS A 403 -3.94 4.22 -0.64
C LYS A 403 -2.57 4.90 -0.54
N ASP A 404 -2.31 5.71 0.50
CA ASP A 404 -1.02 6.35 0.71
C ASP A 404 0.12 5.32 0.68
N ARG A 405 1.27 5.74 0.11
CA ARG A 405 2.51 4.99 0.07
C ARG A 405 2.86 4.41 1.46
N GLN A 406 2.54 5.10 2.56
CA GLN A 406 2.69 4.58 3.91
C GLN A 406 2.05 3.19 4.07
N TYR A 407 0.77 3.04 3.73
CA TYR A 407 0.05 1.78 3.92
C TYR A 407 0.50 0.73 2.93
N GLN A 408 0.76 1.13 1.68
CA GLN A 408 1.27 0.22 0.67
C GLN A 408 2.65 -0.30 1.03
N GLN A 409 3.62 0.58 1.27
CA GLN A 409 4.99 0.19 1.59
C GLN A 409 5.04 -0.60 2.88
N ALA A 410 4.29 -0.23 3.91
CA ALA A 410 4.28 -1.01 5.13
C ALA A 410 3.76 -2.43 4.90
N VAL A 411 2.72 -2.62 4.08
CA VAL A 411 2.18 -3.96 3.79
C VAL A 411 3.09 -4.72 2.82
N LEU A 412 3.76 -4.03 1.91
CA LEU A 412 4.82 -4.59 1.05
C LEU A 412 6.04 -5.03 1.85
N ASN A 413 6.34 -4.29 2.91
CA ASN A 413 7.39 -4.53 3.87
C ASN A 413 6.99 -5.68 4.83
N LEU A 414 5.71 -6.07 4.94
CA LEU A 414 5.31 -7.22 5.76
C LEU A 414 5.59 -8.54 5.02
N ASN A 415 6.55 -9.31 5.56
CA ASN A 415 6.43 -10.77 5.58
C ASN A 415 5.56 -11.13 6.81
N PRO A 416 4.79 -12.24 6.76
CA PRO A 416 3.56 -12.53 7.52
C PRO A 416 3.56 -12.29 9.04
#